data_AF-A0A1J5PVC3-F1
#
_entry.id   AF-A0A1J5PVC3-F1
#
_cell.length_a   1.000
_cell.length_b   1.000
_cell.length_c   1.000
_cell.angle_alpha   90.00
_cell.angle_beta   90.00
_cell.angle_gamma   90.00
#
_symmetry.space_group_name_H-M   'P 1'
#
loop_
_entity.id
_entity.type
_entity.pdbx_description
1 polymer ?
#
loop_
_entity_poly.entity_id
_entity_poly.type
_entity_poly.pdbx_seq_one_letter_code
_entity_poly.pdbx_strand_id
1 'polypeptide(L)'
;MTPEVRDAFSDLIRAFTNWQPQILGYFDRPVTNAYTESLNSLIRVMCRLGRGYSFEALRAKILFTEGVHSKIKPKFLRQPAEQTFGYATMEMIGRASMFGRDQHEEVEPEKNYGADISTLTRLIEEGRL
;
A
#
# COMPACT_ATOMS: atom_id res chain seq x y z
N MET A 1 31.42 -24.06 -12.61
CA MET A 1 32.17 -22.81 -12.35
C MET A 1 33.60 -23.22 -12.03
N THR A 2 34.58 -22.80 -12.82
CA THR A 2 35.98 -23.13 -12.54
C THR A 2 36.43 -22.48 -11.22
N PRO A 3 37.41 -23.05 -10.52
CA PRO A 3 37.84 -22.54 -9.22
C PRO A 3 38.28 -21.07 -9.25
N GLU A 4 38.90 -20.60 -10.35
CA GLU A 4 39.39 -19.22 -10.45
C GLU A 4 38.26 -18.19 -10.54
N VAL A 5 37.14 -18.57 -11.17
CA VAL A 5 35.98 -17.69 -11.35
C VAL A 5 35.12 -17.67 -10.08
N ARG A 6 35.08 -18.78 -9.33
CA ARG A 6 34.30 -18.87 -8.09
C ARG A 6 34.71 -17.80 -7.07
N ASP A 7 36.00 -17.53 -6.97
CA ASP A 7 36.54 -16.56 -6.01
C ASP A 7 36.17 -15.12 -6.40
N ALA A 8 36.29 -14.79 -7.69
CA ALA A 8 35.94 -13.47 -8.22
C ALA A 8 34.45 -13.10 -8.07
N PHE A 9 33.56 -14.09 -8.05
CA PHE A 9 32.10 -13.90 -7.91
C PHE A 9 31.56 -14.33 -6.54
N SER A 10 32.44 -14.67 -5.60
CA SER A 10 32.05 -15.17 -4.28
C SER A 10 31.08 -14.24 -3.55
N ASP A 11 31.33 -12.92 -3.60
CA ASP A 11 30.48 -11.89 -3.03
C ASP A 11 29.11 -11.80 -3.71
N LEU A 12 29.07 -11.91 -5.05
CA LEU A 12 27.81 -11.88 -5.80
C LEU A 12 26.97 -13.11 -5.49
N ILE A 13 27.60 -14.29 -5.46
CA ILE A 13 26.94 -15.55 -5.11
C ILE A 13 26.39 -15.46 -3.68
N ARG A 14 27.18 -14.95 -2.73
CA ARG A 14 26.76 -14.74 -1.34
C ARG A 14 25.56 -13.80 -1.25
N ALA A 15 25.60 -12.66 -1.95
CA ALA A 15 24.48 -11.72 -2.01
C ALA A 15 23.23 -12.39 -2.60
N PHE A 16 23.36 -13.09 -3.71
CA PHE A 16 22.25 -13.80 -4.33
C PHE A 16 21.65 -14.83 -3.37
N THR A 17 22.45 -15.72 -2.77
CA THR A 17 21.98 -16.75 -1.85
C THR A 17 21.26 -16.16 -0.63
N ASN A 18 21.78 -15.07 -0.06
CA ASN A 18 21.16 -14.41 1.09
C ASN A 18 19.79 -13.80 0.77
N TRP A 19 19.63 -13.27 -0.44
CA TRP A 19 18.41 -12.58 -0.89
C TRP A 19 17.56 -13.43 -1.85
N GLN A 20 17.91 -14.70 -2.03
CA GLN A 20 17.30 -15.59 -3.02
C GLN A 20 15.79 -15.72 -2.81
N PRO A 21 15.25 -15.87 -1.58
CA PRO A 21 13.80 -15.94 -1.39
C PRO A 21 13.07 -14.67 -1.85
N GLN A 22 13.67 -13.49 -1.64
CA GLN A 22 13.08 -12.21 -2.03
C GLN A 22 13.19 -11.98 -3.53
N ILE A 23 14.30 -12.36 -4.15
CA ILE A 23 14.52 -12.25 -5.60
C ILE A 23 13.59 -13.18 -6.36
N LEU A 24 13.52 -14.45 -5.94
CA LEU A 24 12.72 -15.47 -6.60
C LEU A 24 11.23 -15.39 -6.25
N GLY A 25 10.87 -14.77 -5.13
CA GLY A 25 9.47 -14.51 -4.77
C GLY A 25 8.68 -13.73 -5.83
N TYR A 26 9.37 -13.03 -6.74
CA TYR A 26 8.77 -12.43 -7.93
C TYR A 26 8.04 -13.45 -8.83
N PHE A 27 8.55 -14.67 -8.94
CA PHE A 27 7.94 -15.70 -9.79
C PHE A 27 6.65 -16.27 -9.19
N ASP A 28 6.53 -16.28 -7.87
CA ASP A 28 5.31 -16.68 -7.17
C ASP A 28 4.27 -15.54 -7.15
N ARG A 29 4.76 -14.30 -6.99
CA ARG A 29 3.95 -13.09 -6.96
C ARG A 29 4.65 -12.00 -7.76
N PRO A 30 4.08 -11.51 -8.87
CA PRO A 30 4.72 -10.54 -9.76
C PRO A 30 4.70 -9.12 -9.17
N VAL A 31 5.21 -8.96 -7.96
CA VAL A 31 5.40 -7.70 -7.27
C VAL A 31 6.91 -7.50 -7.11
N THR A 32 7.40 -6.38 -7.62
CA THR A 32 8.82 -6.06 -7.65
C THR A 32 9.10 -4.77 -6.87
N ASN A 33 10.34 -4.63 -6.38
CA ASN A 33 10.80 -3.43 -5.71
C ASN A 33 10.89 -2.20 -6.63
N ALA A 34 10.62 -2.34 -7.94
CA ALA A 34 10.71 -1.24 -8.91
C ALA A 34 9.89 0.00 -8.50
N TYR A 35 8.74 -0.19 -7.85
CA TYR A 35 7.93 0.93 -7.38
C TYR A 35 8.68 1.79 -6.36
N THR A 36 9.28 1.16 -5.34
CA THR A 36 10.02 1.90 -4.31
C THR A 36 11.30 2.54 -4.89
N GLU A 37 11.98 1.87 -5.82
CA GLU A 37 13.17 2.40 -6.48
C GLU A 37 12.85 3.60 -7.38
N SER A 38 11.73 3.57 -8.09
CA SER A 38 11.27 4.70 -8.90
C SER A 38 10.97 5.93 -8.04
N LEU A 39 10.29 5.74 -6.91
CA LEU A 39 10.08 6.79 -5.90
C LEU A 39 11.40 7.32 -5.34
N ASN A 40 12.32 6.44 -4.94
CA ASN A 40 13.64 6.84 -4.44
C ASN A 40 14.43 7.64 -5.48
N SER A 41 14.34 7.27 -6.76
CA SER A 41 14.95 8.01 -7.87
C SER A 41 14.37 9.41 -8.03
N LEU A 42 13.03 9.54 -7.98
CA LEU A 42 12.34 10.82 -8.06
C LEU A 42 12.73 11.76 -6.92
N ILE A 43 12.79 11.25 -5.68
CA ILE A 43 13.24 12.02 -4.52
C ILE A 43 14.66 12.57 -4.76
N ARG A 44 15.57 11.74 -5.29
CA ARG A 44 16.94 12.16 -5.63
C ARG A 44 16.97 13.27 -6.69
N VAL A 45 16.16 13.17 -7.75
CA VAL A 45 16.04 14.21 -8.78
C VAL A 45 15.57 15.52 -8.16
N MET A 46 14.56 15.46 -7.31
CA MET A 46 13.98 16.63 -6.67
C MET A 46 14.94 17.28 -5.66
N CYS A 47 15.71 16.49 -4.89
CA CYS A 47 16.78 17.03 -4.04
C CYS A 47 17.86 17.76 -4.84
N ARG A 48 18.13 17.34 -6.09
CA ARG A 48 19.09 18.04 -6.96
C ARG A 48 18.56 19.37 -7.48
N LEU A 49 17.25 19.48 -7.65
CA LEU A 49 16.58 20.70 -8.14
C LEU A 49 16.26 21.68 -6.98
N GLY A 50 15.95 21.16 -5.79
CA GLY A 50 15.57 21.94 -4.63
C GLY A 50 16.76 22.56 -3.89
N ARG A 51 16.84 23.89 -3.84
CA ARG A 51 17.72 24.59 -2.90
C ARG A 51 17.06 24.62 -1.51
N GLY A 52 17.61 23.84 -0.57
CA GLY A 52 17.24 23.93 0.85
C GLY A 52 16.48 22.74 1.46
N TYR A 53 16.20 21.69 0.68
CA TYR A 53 15.59 20.46 1.23
C TYR A 53 16.62 19.32 1.34
N SER A 54 16.68 18.65 2.50
CA SER A 54 17.43 17.40 2.65
C SER A 54 16.63 16.22 2.09
N PHE A 55 17.32 15.14 1.71
CA PHE A 55 16.67 13.92 1.21
C PHE A 55 15.64 13.36 2.20
N GLU A 56 15.96 13.39 3.49
CA GLU A 56 15.06 12.93 4.55
C GLU A 56 13.82 13.82 4.69
N ALA A 57 13.97 15.14 4.61
CA ALA A 57 12.86 16.07 4.67
C ALA A 57 11.90 15.88 3.48
N LEU A 58 12.45 15.68 2.28
CA LEU A 58 11.66 15.46 1.08
C LEU A 58 10.97 14.08 1.10
N ARG A 59 11.68 13.04 1.55
CA ARG A 59 11.11 11.70 1.74
C ARG A 59 9.96 11.72 2.75
N ALA A 60 10.12 12.43 3.87
CA ALA A 60 9.07 12.57 4.88
C ALA A 60 7.84 13.30 4.32
N LYS A 61 8.03 14.40 3.59
CA LYS A 61 6.93 15.07 2.89
C LYS A 61 6.20 14.09 1.97
N ILE A 62 6.91 13.38 1.10
CA ILE A 62 6.27 12.46 0.14
C ILE A 62 5.53 11.30 0.81
N LEU A 63 6.04 10.78 1.93
CA LEU A 63 5.42 9.66 2.66
C LEU A 63 4.24 10.06 3.53
N PHE A 64 4.19 11.32 4.00
CA PHE A 64 3.23 11.75 5.02
C PHE A 64 2.34 12.92 4.60
N THR A 65 2.43 13.41 3.36
CA THR A 65 1.55 14.52 2.90
C THR A 65 0.12 14.04 2.80
N GLU A 66 -0.72 14.55 3.70
CA GLU A 66 -2.15 14.28 3.69
C GLU A 66 -2.82 14.87 2.44
N GLY A 67 -3.79 14.14 1.87
CA GLY A 67 -4.57 14.59 0.71
C GLY A 67 -3.98 14.28 -0.67
N VAL A 68 -2.70 13.90 -0.76
CA VAL A 68 -2.09 13.42 -2.03
C VAL A 68 -2.23 11.90 -2.18
N HIS A 69 -2.42 11.21 -1.06
CA HIS A 69 -2.51 9.76 -1.02
C HIS A 69 -3.84 9.27 -1.58
N SER A 70 -3.77 8.32 -2.50
CA SER A 70 -4.95 7.60 -3.00
C SER A 70 -5.43 6.63 -1.93
N LYS A 71 -6.47 7.05 -1.21
CA LYS A 71 -7.14 6.25 -0.17
C LYS A 71 -8.45 5.73 -0.73
N ILE A 72 -8.61 4.40 -0.76
CA ILE A 72 -9.90 3.78 -1.09
C ILE A 72 -10.63 3.52 0.22
N LYS A 73 -11.72 4.25 0.44
CA LYS A 73 -12.63 3.98 1.54
C LYS A 73 -13.42 2.71 1.23
N PRO A 74 -13.58 1.79 2.20
CA PRO A 74 -14.38 0.58 2.02
C PRO A 74 -15.82 0.97 1.63
N LYS A 75 -16.38 0.27 0.64
CA LYS A 75 -17.79 0.45 0.28
C LYS A 75 -18.63 -0.16 1.39
N PHE A 76 -19.45 0.67 2.03
CA PHE A 76 -20.47 0.18 2.95
C PHE A 76 -21.50 -0.63 2.18
N LEU A 77 -21.50 -1.95 2.35
CA LEU A 77 -22.51 -2.83 1.77
C LEU A 77 -23.73 -2.80 2.68
N ARG A 78 -24.84 -2.24 2.21
CA ARG A 78 -26.14 -2.46 2.86
C ARG A 78 -26.64 -3.83 2.43
N GLN A 79 -26.77 -4.77 3.35
CA GLN A 79 -27.48 -6.02 3.08
C GLN A 79 -28.90 -5.68 2.63
N PRO A 80 -29.35 -6.10 1.42
CA PRO A 80 -30.72 -5.91 1.01
C PRO A 80 -31.60 -6.79 1.90
N ALA A 81 -32.54 -6.16 2.61
CA ALA A 81 -33.55 -6.90 3.34
C ALA A 81 -34.36 -7.74 2.35
N GLU A 82 -34.19 -9.06 2.37
CA GLU A 82 -35.00 -10.00 1.59
C GLU A 82 -36.47 -9.85 1.98
N GLN A 83 -37.23 -9.16 1.13
CA GLN A 83 -38.68 -8.99 1.28
C GLN A 83 -39.40 -10.24 0.78
N THR A 84 -39.46 -11.33 1.54
CA THR A 84 -40.41 -12.40 1.18
C THR A 84 -41.06 -13.17 2.36
N PHE A 85 -40.70 -12.95 3.63
CA PHE A 85 -41.28 -13.77 4.71
C PHE A 85 -41.53 -13.03 6.04
N GLY A 86 -41.72 -11.70 6.00
CA GLY A 86 -41.58 -10.83 7.17
C GLY A 86 -42.77 -10.75 8.13
N TYR A 87 -44.02 -10.68 7.66
CA TYR A 87 -45.08 -10.19 8.55
C TYR A 87 -45.43 -11.18 9.68
N ALA A 88 -45.42 -12.48 9.39
CA ALA A 88 -45.77 -13.52 10.37
C ALA A 88 -44.59 -13.94 11.28
N THR A 89 -43.34 -13.75 10.84
CA THR A 89 -42.14 -14.08 11.63
C THR A 89 -41.68 -12.91 12.52
N MET A 90 -41.97 -11.66 12.11
CA MET A 90 -41.64 -10.44 12.86
C MET A 90 -42.32 -10.39 14.24
N GLU A 91 -43.55 -10.89 14.36
CA GLU A 91 -44.31 -10.89 15.61
C GLU A 91 -43.74 -11.89 16.63
N MET A 92 -43.17 -13.01 16.18
CA MET A 92 -42.53 -14.01 17.05
C MET A 92 -41.09 -13.64 17.43
N ILE A 93 -40.34 -13.02 16.50
CA ILE A 93 -38.93 -12.65 16.71
C ILE A 93 -38.77 -11.39 17.58
N GLY A 94 -39.79 -10.52 17.62
CA GLY A 94 -39.81 -9.29 18.42
C GLY A 94 -39.63 -9.50 19.92
N ARG A 95 -39.95 -10.69 20.46
CA ARG A 95 -39.70 -11.04 21.87
C ARG A 95 -38.31 -11.60 22.15
N ALA A 96 -37.64 -12.19 21.15
CA ALA A 96 -36.34 -12.86 21.33
C ALA A 96 -35.14 -11.93 21.04
N SER A 97 -35.35 -10.81 20.33
CA SER A 97 -34.28 -9.94 19.82
C SER A 97 -33.68 -8.95 20.82
N MET A 98 -33.96 -9.10 22.13
CA MET A 98 -33.31 -8.34 23.21
C MET A 98 -31.88 -8.82 23.53
N PHE A 99 -31.34 -9.80 22.79
CA PHE A 99 -29.92 -10.17 22.86
C PHE A 99 -29.23 -9.63 21.61
N GLY A 100 -28.61 -8.46 21.78
CA GLY A 100 -27.84 -7.74 20.77
C GLY A 100 -26.92 -8.67 19.99
N ARG A 101 -27.25 -8.88 18.71
CA ARG A 101 -26.26 -9.28 17.72
C ARG A 101 -25.61 -8.01 17.22
N ASP A 102 -24.48 -7.68 17.81
CA ASP A 102 -23.52 -6.76 17.22
C ASP A 102 -23.12 -7.29 15.84
N GLN A 103 -23.83 -6.85 14.81
CA GLN A 103 -23.44 -7.02 13.42
C GLN A 103 -22.43 -5.94 13.06
N HIS A 104 -21.31 -5.87 13.79
CA HIS A 104 -20.15 -5.14 13.32
C HIS A 104 -19.46 -6.04 12.28
N GLU A 105 -19.99 -6.01 11.06
CA GLU A 105 -19.37 -6.59 9.88
C GLU A 105 -17.99 -5.92 9.71
N GLU A 106 -16.92 -6.72 9.65
CA GLU A 106 -15.53 -6.23 9.57
C GLU A 106 -15.38 -5.28 8.38
N VAL A 107 -15.34 -3.98 8.66
CA VAL A 107 -15.05 -2.95 7.66
C VAL A 107 -13.62 -3.17 7.20
N GLU A 108 -13.43 -3.64 5.95
CA GLU A 108 -12.12 -3.77 5.32
C GLU A 108 -11.28 -2.49 5.59
N PRO A 109 -10.06 -2.61 6.13
CA PRO A 109 -9.27 -1.45 6.51
C PRO A 109 -9.00 -0.54 5.30
N GLU A 110 -8.98 0.77 5.54
CA GLU A 110 -8.70 1.78 4.50
C GLU A 110 -7.33 1.47 3.85
N LYS A 111 -7.34 1.12 2.56
CA LYS A 111 -6.12 0.84 1.80
C LYS A 111 -5.55 2.15 1.26
N ASN A 112 -4.37 2.50 1.75
CA ASN A 112 -3.60 3.66 1.30
C ASN A 112 -2.56 3.20 0.28
N TYR A 113 -2.74 3.59 -0.98
CA TYR A 113 -1.84 3.23 -2.07
C TYR A 113 -0.67 4.23 -2.24
N GLY A 114 -0.59 5.22 -1.35
CA GLY A 114 0.40 6.30 -1.43
C GLY A 114 -0.02 7.40 -2.41
N ALA A 115 0.89 8.36 -2.59
CA ALA A 115 0.70 9.50 -3.47
C ALA A 115 1.12 9.17 -4.91
N ASP A 116 0.32 9.60 -5.89
CA ASP A 116 0.68 9.46 -7.29
C ASP A 116 1.85 10.38 -7.66
N ILE A 117 2.79 9.83 -8.45
CA ILE A 117 4.04 10.49 -8.83
C ILE A 117 3.76 11.81 -9.55
N SER A 118 2.80 11.82 -10.49
CA SER A 118 2.50 13.02 -11.27
C SER A 118 1.93 14.14 -10.39
N THR A 119 1.16 13.76 -9.36
CA THR A 119 0.58 14.69 -8.40
C THR A 119 1.65 15.30 -7.50
N LEU A 120 2.61 14.49 -7.04
CA LEU A 120 3.74 14.97 -6.25
C LEU A 120 4.62 15.94 -7.04
N THR A 121 4.95 15.62 -8.30
CA THR A 121 5.75 16.49 -9.15
C THR A 121 5.08 17.85 -9.33
N ARG A 122 3.78 17.86 -9.66
CA ARG A 122 3.01 19.10 -9.82
C ARG A 122 2.97 19.95 -8.55
N LEU A 123 2.73 19.34 -7.39
CA LEU A 123 2.66 20.07 -6.13
C LEU A 123 4.01 20.69 -5.73
N ILE A 124 5.13 20.06 -6.13
CA ILE A 124 6.47 20.57 -5.89
C ILE A 124 6.79 21.74 -6.82
N GLU A 125 6.43 21.64 -8.09
CA GLU A 125 6.57 22.75 -9.05
C GLU A 125 5.71 23.96 -8.66
N GLU A 126 4.51 23.73 -8.12
CA GLU A 126 3.62 24.78 -7.59
C GLU A 126 4.10 25.34 -6.23
N GLY A 127 5.09 24.74 -5.57
CA GLY A 127 5.59 25.16 -4.25
C GLY A 127 4.60 24.92 -3.10
N ARG A 128 3.66 24.00 -3.26
CA ARG A 128 2.52 23.76 -2.35
C ARG A 128 2.74 22.57 -1.39
N LEU A 129 3.97 22.10 -1.28
CA LEU A 129 4.37 20.89 -0.54
C LEU A 129 5.20 21.18 0.72
#